data_AF-A0AAD5DTM5-F1
#
_entry.id   AF-A0AAD5DTM5-F1
#
_cell.length_a   1.000
_cell.length_b   1.000
_cell.length_c   1.000
_cell.angle_alpha   90.00
_cell.angle_beta   90.00
_cell.angle_gamma   90.00
#
_symmetry.space_group_name_H-M   'P 1'
#
loop_
_entity.id
_entity.type
_entity.pdbx_description
1 polymer ?
#
loop_
_entity_poly.entity_id
_entity_poly.type
_entity_poly.pdbx_seq_one_letter_code
_entity_poly.pdbx_strand_id
1 'polypeptide(L)'
;MAASDGSVSEPAPEAAADELPLWRFLRQQGFSAGSLSRIQAATDVSKGRRYASVSGRRINEAKVQRDLAPNIAALRAEGLDTASIEKLFRQLPRLLTATQETFSSSLAALQQLAALLPDDPRAVQAPPEATQLGVALWLYPTAAAGLLARTNVGSLINGNLQLRRRLGISDAETAVALFKRKAALVADFERAEAMVAHLQGLQASGALSQE
;
A
#
# COMPACT_ATOMS: atom_id res chain seq x y z
N MET A 1 -39.49 15.18 -44.74
CA MET A 1 -39.35 13.71 -44.87
C MET A 1 -37.84 13.45 -44.85
N ALA A 2 -37.30 13.11 -43.68
CA ALA A 2 -37.02 11.73 -43.23
C ALA A 2 -35.80 11.13 -43.98
N ALA A 3 -34.76 10.55 -43.38
CA ALA A 3 -34.40 10.22 -42.00
C ALA A 3 -32.88 9.97 -41.93
N SER A 4 -32.33 10.02 -40.71
CA SER A 4 -31.37 9.11 -40.02
C SER A 4 -30.34 8.28 -40.84
N ASP A 5 -29.15 7.95 -40.35
CA ASP A 5 -28.80 7.62 -38.97
C ASP A 5 -27.29 7.66 -38.74
N GLY A 6 -26.90 8.18 -37.57
CA GLY A 6 -25.53 8.10 -37.06
C GLY A 6 -25.31 6.72 -36.44
N SER A 7 -24.45 5.91 -37.05
CA SER A 7 -23.99 4.67 -36.43
C SER A 7 -22.91 5.01 -35.40
N VAL A 8 -23.35 5.25 -34.16
CA VAL A 8 -22.49 5.12 -32.99
C VAL A 8 -22.33 3.62 -32.76
N SER A 9 -21.13 3.11 -33.02
CA SER A 9 -20.80 1.71 -32.74
C SER A 9 -20.82 1.48 -31.23
N GLU A 10 -21.86 0.78 -30.76
CA GLU A 10 -21.90 0.14 -29.46
C GLU A 10 -20.74 -0.86 -29.34
N PRO A 11 -19.96 -0.87 -28.25
CA PRO A 11 -18.94 -1.90 -28.04
C PRO A 11 -19.60 -3.25 -27.78
N ALA A 12 -19.14 -4.27 -28.53
CA ALA A 12 -19.72 -5.61 -28.58
C ALA A 12 -19.82 -6.32 -27.21
N PRO A 13 -20.92 -7.08 -26.96
CA PRO A 13 -21.19 -7.77 -25.69
C PRO A 13 -20.33 -9.03 -25.44
N GLU A 14 -19.53 -9.49 -26.40
CA GLU A 14 -18.73 -10.72 -26.26
C GLU A 14 -17.53 -10.59 -25.31
N ALA A 15 -16.99 -9.37 -25.11
CA ALA A 15 -15.84 -9.18 -24.22
C ALA A 15 -16.16 -9.35 -22.72
N ALA A 16 -17.44 -9.32 -22.34
CA ALA A 16 -17.87 -9.38 -20.95
C ALA A 16 -17.96 -10.82 -20.38
N ALA A 17 -18.08 -11.84 -21.23
CA ALA A 17 -18.29 -13.22 -20.82
C ALA A 17 -17.01 -13.93 -20.32
N ASP A 18 -15.84 -13.52 -20.83
CA ASP A 18 -14.53 -14.13 -20.50
C ASP A 18 -13.73 -13.33 -19.47
N GLU A 19 -14.31 -12.27 -18.91
CA GLU A 19 -13.59 -11.44 -17.97
C GLU A 19 -13.43 -12.11 -16.60
N LEU A 20 -12.18 -12.17 -16.13
CA LEU A 20 -11.87 -12.75 -14.82
C LEU A 20 -12.53 -11.94 -13.67
N PRO A 21 -13.04 -12.63 -12.62
CA PRO A 21 -13.75 -12.00 -11.50
C PRO A 21 -13.04 -10.79 -10.89
N LEU A 22 -11.72 -10.87 -10.73
CA LEU A 22 -10.89 -9.76 -10.24
C LEU A 22 -11.07 -8.47 -11.05
N TRP A 23 -10.94 -8.55 -12.38
CA TRP A 23 -10.91 -7.36 -13.24
C TRP A 23 -12.30 -6.74 -13.35
N ARG A 24 -13.32 -7.58 -13.47
CA ARG A 24 -14.73 -7.17 -13.41
C ARG A 24 -15.02 -6.42 -12.11
N PHE A 25 -14.62 -6.99 -10.97
CA PHE A 25 -14.82 -6.38 -9.67
C PHE A 25 -14.12 -5.02 -9.56
N LEU A 26 -12.84 -4.92 -9.93
CA LEU A 26 -12.11 -3.64 -9.86
C LEU A 26 -12.75 -2.56 -10.75
N ARG A 27 -13.26 -2.93 -11.94
CA ARG A 27 -14.02 -2.00 -12.78
C ARG A 27 -15.31 -1.53 -12.08
N GLN A 28 -16.05 -2.44 -11.45
CA GLN A 28 -17.24 -2.09 -10.66
C GLN A 28 -16.91 -1.19 -9.46
N GLN A 29 -15.70 -1.29 -8.91
CA GLN A 29 -15.18 -0.39 -7.89
C GLN A 29 -14.76 0.99 -8.44
N GLY A 30 -14.92 1.22 -9.75
CA GLY A 30 -14.63 2.50 -10.41
C GLY A 30 -13.20 2.62 -10.92
N PHE A 31 -12.41 1.53 -10.96
CA PHE A 31 -11.03 1.62 -11.43
C PHE A 31 -10.99 1.95 -12.93
N SER A 32 -10.16 2.92 -13.28
CA SER A 32 -9.95 3.37 -14.66
C SER A 32 -9.35 2.26 -15.53
N ALA A 33 -9.80 2.18 -16.79
CA ALA A 33 -9.29 1.20 -17.75
C ALA A 33 -7.75 1.26 -17.88
N GLY A 34 -7.20 2.47 -17.94
CA GLY A 34 -5.75 2.66 -18.02
C GLY A 34 -4.98 2.16 -16.78
N SER A 35 -5.57 2.27 -15.58
CA SER A 35 -4.98 1.71 -14.37
C SER A 35 -5.06 0.18 -14.36
N LEU A 36 -6.20 -0.39 -14.73
CA LEU A 36 -6.39 -1.83 -14.87
C LEU A 36 -5.37 -2.44 -15.86
N SER A 37 -5.20 -1.84 -17.04
CA SER A 37 -4.21 -2.31 -18.02
C SER A 37 -2.78 -2.28 -17.48
N ARG A 38 -2.40 -1.26 -16.71
CA ARG A 38 -1.06 -1.18 -16.08
C ARG A 38 -0.87 -2.24 -15.01
N ILE A 39 -1.89 -2.46 -14.18
CA ILE A 39 -1.88 -3.52 -13.16
C ILE A 39 -1.76 -4.88 -13.85
N GLN A 40 -2.59 -5.17 -14.84
CA GLN A 40 -2.54 -6.40 -15.62
C GLN A 40 -1.14 -6.63 -16.23
N ALA A 41 -0.57 -5.63 -16.89
CA ALA A 41 0.77 -5.70 -17.48
C ALA A 41 1.89 -5.96 -16.45
N ALA A 42 1.77 -5.41 -15.23
CA ALA A 42 2.71 -5.65 -14.15
C ALA A 42 2.59 -7.05 -13.53
N THR A 43 1.45 -7.72 -13.75
CA THR A 43 1.14 -9.07 -13.22
C THR A 43 1.32 -10.18 -14.25
N ASP A 44 1.64 -9.82 -15.50
CA ASP A 44 1.86 -10.78 -16.58
C ASP A 44 3.09 -11.65 -16.29
N VAL A 45 2.86 -12.96 -16.30
CA VAL A 45 3.81 -14.03 -15.99
C VAL A 45 4.97 -14.05 -16.98
N SER A 46 4.73 -13.59 -18.21
CA SER A 46 5.72 -13.55 -19.30
C SER A 46 6.92 -12.63 -18.99
N LYS A 47 6.79 -11.69 -18.05
CA LYS A 47 7.82 -10.68 -17.72
C LYS A 47 8.52 -10.87 -16.38
N GLY A 48 8.26 -11.98 -15.67
CA GLY A 48 9.04 -12.38 -14.48
C GLY A 48 8.20 -12.88 -13.30
N ARG A 49 8.78 -13.81 -12.54
CA ARG A 49 8.11 -14.59 -11.47
C ARG A 49 7.58 -13.77 -10.27
N ARG A 50 7.89 -12.47 -10.17
CA ARG A 50 7.65 -11.69 -8.93
C ARG A 50 6.16 -11.39 -8.68
N TYR A 51 5.30 -11.42 -9.70
CA TYR A 51 3.85 -11.10 -9.57
C TYR A 51 2.90 -12.07 -10.29
N ALA A 52 3.41 -13.22 -10.76
CA ALA A 52 2.63 -14.19 -11.53
C ALA A 52 1.35 -14.72 -10.83
N SER A 53 1.32 -14.68 -9.49
CA SER A 53 0.17 -15.05 -8.67
C SER A 53 -1.01 -14.07 -8.75
N VAL A 54 -0.83 -12.90 -9.35
CA VAL A 54 -1.81 -11.79 -9.42
C VAL A 54 -2.49 -11.72 -10.80
N SER A 55 -2.23 -12.67 -11.70
CA SER A 55 -2.83 -12.75 -13.06
C SER A 55 -4.38 -12.91 -13.10
N GLY A 56 -5.08 -12.72 -11.98
CA GLY A 56 -6.52 -12.86 -11.84
C GLY A 56 -7.03 -14.30 -11.84
N ARG A 57 -6.31 -15.23 -12.50
CA ARG A 57 -6.72 -16.64 -12.66
C ARG A 57 -6.90 -17.41 -11.34
N ARG A 58 -6.22 -16.98 -10.27
CA ARG A 58 -6.32 -17.58 -8.93
C ARG A 58 -7.22 -16.81 -7.97
N ILE A 59 -7.89 -15.76 -8.45
CA ILE A 59 -8.78 -14.91 -7.65
C ILE A 59 -10.20 -15.09 -8.20
N ASN A 60 -10.93 -16.05 -7.62
CA ASN A 60 -12.34 -16.28 -7.93
C ASN A 60 -13.25 -15.31 -7.16
N GLU A 61 -14.54 -15.35 -7.46
CA GLU A 61 -15.55 -14.48 -6.83
C GLU A 61 -15.53 -14.58 -5.30
N ALA A 62 -15.46 -15.80 -4.74
CA ALA A 62 -15.41 -16.00 -3.30
C ALA A 62 -14.20 -15.31 -2.64
N LYS A 63 -13.03 -15.36 -3.28
CA LYS A 63 -11.83 -14.69 -2.80
C LYS A 63 -11.94 -13.17 -2.92
N VAL A 64 -12.55 -12.66 -4.00
CA VAL A 64 -12.84 -11.23 -4.14
C VAL A 64 -13.69 -10.76 -2.97
N GLN A 65 -14.82 -11.42 -2.71
CA GLN A 65 -15.76 -10.99 -1.68
C GLN A 65 -15.20 -11.15 -0.27
N ARG A 66 -14.46 -12.23 0.00
CA ARG A 66 -13.87 -12.48 1.33
C ARG A 66 -12.70 -11.57 1.63
N ASP A 67 -11.80 -11.35 0.67
CA ASP A 67 -10.51 -10.70 0.92
C ASP A 67 -10.45 -9.28 0.33
N LEU A 68 -10.65 -9.13 -0.98
CA LEU A 68 -10.37 -7.88 -1.67
C LEU A 68 -11.43 -6.80 -1.43
N ALA A 69 -12.70 -7.17 -1.43
CA ALA A 69 -13.82 -6.25 -1.21
C ALA A 69 -13.74 -5.55 0.16
N PRO A 70 -13.58 -6.26 1.29
CA PRO A 70 -13.41 -5.59 2.58
C PRO A 70 -12.12 -4.76 2.66
N ASN A 71 -11.04 -5.15 1.98
CA ASN A 71 -9.80 -4.37 1.95
C ASN A 71 -9.98 -3.02 1.23
N ILE A 72 -10.68 -3.00 0.09
CA ILE A 72 -11.00 -1.73 -0.61
C ILE A 72 -11.98 -0.89 0.21
N ALA A 73 -12.99 -1.50 0.84
CA ALA A 73 -13.91 -0.80 1.72
C ALA A 73 -13.18 -0.14 2.89
N ALA A 74 -12.21 -0.83 3.50
CA ALA A 74 -11.40 -0.27 4.58
C ALA A 74 -10.54 0.92 4.12
N LEU A 75 -9.96 0.88 2.92
CA LEU A 75 -9.23 2.03 2.36
C LEU A 75 -10.14 3.24 2.12
N ARG A 76 -11.37 3.01 1.68
CA ARG A 76 -12.36 4.09 1.53
C ARG A 76 -12.81 4.65 2.88
N ALA A 77 -12.89 3.81 3.93
CA ALA A 77 -13.18 4.27 5.28
C ALA A 77 -12.07 5.18 5.85
N GLU A 78 -10.83 5.07 5.34
CA GLU A 78 -9.75 6.04 5.59
C GLU A 78 -9.86 7.31 4.72
N GLY A 79 -10.97 7.48 4.00
CA GLY A 79 -11.25 8.63 3.14
C GLY A 79 -10.45 8.67 1.83
N LEU A 80 -9.89 7.54 1.39
CA LEU A 80 -9.21 7.46 0.10
C LEU A 80 -10.23 7.38 -1.04
N ASP A 81 -10.04 8.22 -2.06
CA ASP A 81 -10.77 8.14 -3.31
C ASP A 81 -10.25 6.97 -4.19
N THR A 82 -11.02 6.65 -5.23
CA THR A 82 -10.67 5.54 -6.14
C THR A 82 -9.32 5.76 -6.82
N ALA A 83 -8.95 6.99 -7.18
CA ALA A 83 -7.68 7.30 -7.83
C ALA A 83 -6.46 7.03 -6.90
N SER A 84 -6.62 7.31 -5.61
CA SER A 84 -5.59 7.03 -4.59
C SER A 84 -5.45 5.54 -4.34
N ILE A 85 -6.57 4.82 -4.25
CA ILE A 85 -6.61 3.37 -4.11
C ILE A 85 -5.94 2.70 -5.33
N GLU A 86 -6.27 3.14 -6.55
CA GLU A 86 -5.60 2.70 -7.78
C GLU A 86 -4.08 2.90 -7.73
N LYS A 87 -3.62 4.03 -7.19
CA LYS A 87 -2.18 4.32 -7.03
C LYS A 87 -1.53 3.27 -6.13
N LEU A 88 -2.15 2.90 -5.00
CA LEU A 88 -1.63 1.85 -4.11
C LEU A 88 -1.48 0.50 -4.82
N PHE A 89 -2.54 0.04 -5.51
CA PHE A 89 -2.50 -1.23 -6.22
C PHE A 89 -1.53 -1.25 -7.41
N ARG A 90 -1.31 -0.10 -8.07
CA ARG A 90 -0.26 0.03 -9.10
C ARG A 90 1.15 -0.04 -8.52
N GLN A 91 1.38 0.57 -7.35
CA GLN A 91 2.70 0.52 -6.69
C GLN A 91 3.05 -0.90 -6.22
N LEU A 92 2.06 -1.67 -5.80
CA LEU A 92 2.26 -3.06 -5.42
C LEU A 92 1.06 -3.94 -5.79
N PRO A 93 1.03 -4.53 -7.00
CA PRO A 93 -0.07 -5.39 -7.44
C PRO A 93 -0.32 -6.59 -6.52
N ARG A 94 0.71 -7.06 -5.80
CA ARG A 94 0.58 -8.13 -4.80
C ARG A 94 -0.47 -7.83 -3.73
N LEU A 95 -0.79 -6.55 -3.48
CA LEU A 95 -1.84 -6.15 -2.54
C LEU A 95 -3.22 -6.71 -2.93
N LEU A 96 -3.48 -6.97 -4.22
CA LEU A 96 -4.71 -7.61 -4.71
C LEU A 96 -4.90 -9.04 -4.18
N THR A 97 -3.84 -9.65 -3.64
CA THR A 97 -3.86 -11.01 -3.10
C THR A 97 -3.72 -11.08 -1.58
N ALA A 98 -3.62 -9.92 -0.90
CA ALA A 98 -3.57 -9.86 0.55
C ALA A 98 -4.89 -10.39 1.13
N THR A 99 -4.81 -11.24 2.15
CA THR A 99 -6.01 -11.69 2.87
C THR A 99 -6.59 -10.53 3.68
N GLN A 100 -7.89 -10.60 3.98
CA GLN A 100 -8.53 -9.59 4.82
C GLN A 100 -7.81 -9.45 6.17
N GLU A 101 -7.48 -10.56 6.81
CA GLU A 101 -6.83 -10.61 8.12
C GLU A 101 -5.46 -9.90 8.13
N THR A 102 -4.61 -10.20 7.14
CA THR A 102 -3.28 -9.56 7.04
C THR A 102 -3.44 -8.07 6.79
N PHE A 103 -4.38 -7.70 5.91
CA PHE A 103 -4.61 -6.32 5.53
C PHE A 103 -5.17 -5.51 6.71
N SER A 104 -6.19 -6.01 7.41
CA SER A 104 -6.81 -5.32 8.55
C SER A 104 -5.85 -5.15 9.71
N SER A 105 -5.06 -6.18 10.04
CA SER A 105 -4.02 -6.09 11.06
C SER A 105 -2.95 -5.05 10.70
N SER A 106 -2.53 -5.03 9.44
CA SER A 106 -1.56 -4.04 8.95
C SER A 106 -2.14 -2.63 8.96
N LEU A 107 -3.39 -2.46 8.54
CA LEU A 107 -4.08 -1.17 8.52
C LEU A 107 -4.18 -0.60 9.94
N ALA A 108 -4.60 -1.41 10.92
CA ALA A 108 -4.68 -0.99 12.32
C ALA A 108 -3.31 -0.56 12.88
N ALA A 109 -2.24 -1.30 12.57
CA ALA A 109 -0.89 -0.91 12.96
C ALA A 109 -0.44 0.41 12.28
N LEU A 110 -0.82 0.62 11.02
CA LEU A 110 -0.53 1.85 10.31
C LEU A 110 -1.35 3.04 10.81
N GLN A 111 -2.58 2.84 11.31
CA GLN A 111 -3.36 3.90 11.95
C GLN A 111 -2.62 4.44 13.18
N GLN A 112 -2.11 3.55 14.04
CA GLN A 112 -1.32 3.92 15.22
C GLN A 112 -0.03 4.65 14.83
N LEU A 113 0.65 4.19 13.77
CA LEU A 113 1.85 4.87 13.27
C LEU A 113 1.54 6.24 12.68
N ALA A 114 0.43 6.37 11.95
CA ALA A 114 0.00 7.61 11.33
C ALA A 114 -0.32 8.67 12.39
N ALA A 115 -0.85 8.29 13.55
CA ALA A 115 -1.09 9.19 14.68
C ALA A 115 0.17 9.90 15.21
N LEU A 116 1.35 9.35 14.91
CA LEU A 116 2.65 9.93 15.30
C LEU A 116 3.21 10.90 14.25
N LEU A 117 2.58 11.00 13.08
CA LEU A 117 3.08 11.86 12.00
C LEU A 117 2.86 13.33 12.37
N PRO A 118 3.87 14.19 12.13
CA PRO A 118 3.67 15.63 12.19
C PRO A 118 2.78 16.09 11.03
N ASP A 119 2.19 17.28 11.19
CA ASP A 119 1.44 17.93 10.12
C ASP A 119 2.32 18.10 8.86
N ASP A 120 1.79 17.70 7.71
CA ASP A 120 2.45 17.87 6.41
C ASP A 120 1.68 18.94 5.61
N PRO A 121 2.33 20.02 5.14
CA PRO A 121 1.65 21.08 4.41
C PRO A 121 0.98 20.59 3.11
N ARG A 122 1.40 19.44 2.57
CA ARG A 122 0.78 18.83 1.39
C ARG A 122 -0.54 18.13 1.71
N ALA A 123 -0.87 17.90 2.99
CA ALA A 123 -2.13 17.30 3.41
C ALA A 123 -3.36 18.08 2.92
N VAL A 124 -3.22 19.38 2.67
CA VAL A 124 -4.28 20.23 2.08
C VAL A 124 -4.73 19.77 0.69
N GLN A 125 -3.92 18.98 -0.02
CA GLN A 125 -4.23 18.44 -1.34
C GLN A 125 -4.76 17.00 -1.29
N ALA A 126 -4.81 16.39 -0.10
CA ALA A 126 -5.36 15.06 0.09
C ALA A 126 -6.88 15.09 -0.13
N PRO A 127 -7.52 13.93 -0.36
CA PRO A 127 -8.98 13.84 -0.39
C PRO A 127 -9.58 14.50 0.88
N PRO A 128 -10.64 15.32 0.76
CA PRO A 128 -11.16 16.10 1.89
C PRO A 128 -11.60 15.28 3.12
N GLU A 129 -12.01 14.04 2.89
CA GLU A 129 -12.48 13.11 3.93
C GLU A 129 -11.35 12.21 4.46
N ALA A 130 -10.12 12.38 3.99
CA ALA A 130 -9.01 11.53 4.37
C ALA A 130 -8.68 11.67 5.86
N THR A 131 -8.62 10.54 6.56
CA THR A 131 -8.08 10.47 7.92
C THR A 131 -6.57 10.77 7.88
N GLN A 132 -5.93 10.91 9.06
CA GLN A 132 -4.47 11.05 9.12
C GLN A 132 -3.75 9.87 8.44
N LEU A 133 -4.28 8.65 8.57
CA LEU A 133 -3.78 7.50 7.82
C LEU A 133 -4.06 7.65 6.32
N GLY A 134 -5.27 8.03 5.92
CA GLY A 134 -5.61 8.29 4.52
C GLY A 134 -4.63 9.27 3.85
N VAL A 135 -4.32 10.38 4.52
CA VAL A 135 -3.32 11.36 4.09
C VAL A 135 -1.94 10.70 3.93
N ALA A 136 -1.50 9.90 4.91
CA ALA A 136 -0.21 9.21 4.85
C ALA A 136 -0.14 8.20 3.68
N LEU A 137 -1.20 7.42 3.46
CA LEU A 137 -1.30 6.47 2.34
C LEU A 137 -1.29 7.19 0.98
N TRP A 138 -1.94 8.36 0.89
CA TRP A 138 -1.97 9.21 -0.30
C TRP A 138 -0.59 9.83 -0.62
N LEU A 139 0.08 10.37 0.41
CA LEU A 139 1.41 10.97 0.31
C LEU A 139 2.49 9.93 -0.03
N TYR A 140 2.42 8.74 0.55
CA TYR A 140 3.50 7.74 0.51
C TYR A 140 3.06 6.35 0.02
N PRO A 141 2.49 6.25 -1.19
CA PRO A 141 1.78 5.05 -1.63
C PRO A 141 2.67 3.82 -1.80
N THR A 142 3.95 3.99 -2.16
CA THR A 142 4.86 2.86 -2.40
C THR A 142 5.23 2.12 -1.11
N ALA A 143 5.62 2.86 -0.07
CA ALA A 143 5.94 2.26 1.22
C ALA A 143 4.67 1.74 1.91
N ALA A 144 3.59 2.54 1.87
CA ALA A 144 2.26 2.18 2.36
C ALA A 144 1.76 0.85 1.79
N ALA A 145 1.74 0.69 0.46
CA ALA A 145 1.32 -0.55 -0.17
C ALA A 145 2.22 -1.74 0.26
N GLY A 146 3.53 -1.49 0.42
CA GLY A 146 4.48 -2.46 0.95
C GLY A 146 4.19 -2.91 2.38
N LEU A 147 3.74 -1.99 3.24
CA LEU A 147 3.37 -2.28 4.63
C LEU A 147 2.03 -3.00 4.69
N LEU A 148 1.00 -2.54 3.96
CA LEU A 148 -0.32 -3.17 3.91
C LEU A 148 -0.30 -4.64 3.44
N ALA A 149 0.66 -5.00 2.58
CA ALA A 149 0.80 -6.36 2.06
C ALA A 149 1.67 -7.29 2.95
N ARG A 150 2.18 -6.80 4.08
CA ARG A 150 3.16 -7.51 4.90
C ARG A 150 2.51 -8.10 6.15
N THR A 151 2.96 -9.28 6.56
CA THR A 151 2.57 -9.87 7.84
C THR A 151 3.39 -9.26 8.98
N ASN A 152 2.86 -9.30 10.21
CA ASN A 152 3.55 -8.88 11.44
C ASN A 152 3.97 -7.40 11.45
N VAL A 153 3.27 -6.53 10.71
CA VAL A 153 3.59 -5.08 10.60
C VAL A 153 3.58 -4.41 11.97
N GLY A 154 2.63 -4.73 12.84
CA GLY A 154 2.58 -4.17 14.20
C GLY A 154 3.86 -4.42 15.01
N SER A 155 4.32 -5.68 15.05
CA SER A 155 5.57 -6.04 15.74
C SER A 155 6.79 -5.35 15.13
N LEU A 156 6.84 -5.26 13.80
CA LEU A 156 7.92 -4.55 13.10
C LEU A 156 7.92 -3.06 13.42
N ILE A 157 6.77 -2.40 13.40
CA ILE A 157 6.65 -0.98 13.74
C ILE A 157 7.11 -0.75 15.18
N ASN A 158 6.60 -1.53 16.14
CA ASN A 158 6.95 -1.38 17.56
C ASN A 158 8.46 -1.57 17.79
N GLY A 159 9.07 -2.63 17.23
CA GLY A 159 10.50 -2.84 17.33
C GLY A 159 11.32 -1.71 16.69
N ASN A 160 10.86 -1.15 15.57
CA ASN A 160 11.53 -0.02 14.91
C ASN A 160 11.45 1.28 15.74
N LEU A 161 10.33 1.52 16.43
CA LEU A 161 10.16 2.65 17.35
C LEU A 161 11.10 2.50 18.56
N GLN A 162 11.09 1.33 19.21
CA GLN A 162 11.94 1.06 20.38
C GLN A 162 13.43 1.18 20.04
N LEU A 163 13.87 0.58 18.93
CA LEU A 163 15.26 0.62 18.48
C LEU A 163 15.73 2.06 18.24
N ARG A 164 14.91 2.87 17.57
CA ARG A 164 15.26 4.27 17.25
C ARG A 164 15.23 5.19 18.46
N ARG A 165 14.34 4.93 19.41
CA ARG A 165 14.32 5.64 20.70
C ARG A 165 15.63 5.47 21.47
N ARG A 166 16.26 4.28 21.40
CA ARG A 166 17.61 4.03 21.99
C ARG A 166 18.72 4.85 21.32
N LEU A 167 18.51 5.31 20.09
CA LEU A 167 19.41 6.19 19.36
C LEU A 167 19.04 7.68 19.51
N GLY A 168 18.08 8.02 20.37
CA GLY A 168 17.61 9.40 20.56
C GLY A 168 16.75 9.93 19.41
N ILE A 169 16.32 9.08 18.48
CA ILE A 169 15.41 9.45 17.38
C ILE A 169 13.98 9.37 17.90
N SER A 170 13.19 10.42 17.63
CA SER A 170 11.80 10.49 18.08
C SER A 170 10.88 9.51 17.35
N ASP A 171 9.75 9.19 17.99
CA ASP A 171 8.71 8.35 17.40
C ASP A 171 8.12 9.01 16.14
N ALA A 172 8.00 10.34 16.12
CA ALA A 172 7.52 11.10 14.96
C ALA A 172 8.47 11.02 13.76
N GLU A 173 9.78 11.23 13.98
CA GLU A 173 10.80 11.06 12.94
C GLU A 173 10.84 9.63 12.41
N THR A 174 10.67 8.66 13.31
CA THR A 174 10.57 7.25 12.95
C THR A 174 9.36 6.98 12.07
N ALA A 175 8.18 7.49 12.44
CA ALA A 175 6.96 7.36 11.65
C ALA A 175 7.13 7.94 10.25
N VAL A 176 7.68 9.16 10.15
CA VAL A 176 8.00 9.80 8.87
C VAL A 176 8.95 8.94 8.04
N ALA A 177 9.99 8.37 8.65
CA ALA A 177 10.95 7.52 7.94
C ALA A 177 10.30 6.24 7.39
N LEU A 178 9.47 5.57 8.20
CA LEU A 178 8.78 4.34 7.81
C LEU A 178 7.77 4.56 6.69
N PHE A 179 7.02 5.67 6.72
CA PHE A 179 6.12 6.03 5.62
C PHE A 179 6.89 6.51 4.38
N LYS A 180 7.99 7.26 4.50
CA LYS A 180 8.74 7.75 3.32
C LYS A 180 9.56 6.68 2.63
N ARG A 181 10.17 5.75 3.38
CA ARG A 181 11.20 4.84 2.87
C ARG A 181 10.95 3.42 3.36
N LYS A 182 10.61 2.53 2.43
CA LYS A 182 10.49 1.09 2.72
C LYS A 182 11.75 0.50 3.36
N ALA A 183 12.94 0.98 2.96
CA ALA A 183 14.22 0.54 3.51
C ALA A 183 14.44 0.95 4.98
N ALA A 184 13.66 1.89 5.52
CA ALA A 184 13.72 2.26 6.93
C ALA A 184 13.12 1.16 7.83
N LEU A 185 12.29 0.26 7.30
CA LEU A 185 11.72 -0.83 8.08
C LEU A 185 12.78 -1.92 8.33
N VAL A 186 13.31 -1.95 9.54
CA VAL A 186 14.17 -3.04 10.03
C VAL A 186 13.31 -4.27 10.28
N ALA A 187 13.75 -5.42 9.77
CA ALA A 187 13.08 -6.71 10.00
C ALA A 187 13.95 -7.72 10.76
N ASP A 188 15.26 -7.52 10.77
CA ASP A 188 16.23 -8.31 11.53
C ASP A 188 16.65 -7.48 12.75
N PHE A 189 15.95 -7.69 13.87
CA PHE A 189 16.17 -6.91 15.08
C PHE A 189 17.45 -7.31 15.81
N GLU A 190 17.85 -8.59 15.79
CA GLU A 190 19.09 -9.03 16.43
C GLU A 190 20.30 -8.31 15.84
N ARG A 191 20.39 -8.28 14.49
CA ARG A 191 21.45 -7.56 13.81
C ARG A 191 21.39 -6.05 14.06
N ALA A 192 20.19 -5.49 14.10
CA ALA A 192 20.01 -4.06 14.32
C ALA A 192 20.36 -3.64 15.75
N GLU A 193 20.03 -4.45 16.75
CA GLU A 193 20.41 -4.23 18.14
C GLU A 193 21.93 -4.30 18.32
N ALA A 194 22.60 -5.27 17.69
CA ALA A 194 24.06 -5.34 17.69
C ALA A 194 24.70 -4.07 17.08
N MET A 195 24.13 -3.56 15.99
CA MET A 195 24.58 -2.30 15.38
C MET A 195 24.34 -1.09 16.30
N VAL A 196 23.19 -1.02 16.96
CA VAL A 196 22.90 0.05 17.93
C VAL A 196 23.89 0.03 19.09
N ALA A 197 24.15 -1.14 19.67
CA ALA A 197 25.12 -1.29 20.75
C ALA A 197 26.53 -0.86 20.31
N HIS A 198 26.92 -1.20 19.07
CA HIS A 198 28.19 -0.76 18.49
C HIS A 198 28.26 0.76 18.34
N LEU A 199 27.23 1.40 17.79
CA LEU A 199 27.16 2.85 17.62
C LEU A 199 27.20 3.60 18.95
N GLN A 200 26.47 3.10 19.96
CA GLN A 200 26.51 3.66 21.31
C GLN A 200 27.90 3.51 21.94
N GLY A 201 28.58 2.39 21.70
CA GLY A 201 29.96 2.18 22.13
C GLY A 201 30.94 3.18 21.50
N LEU A 202 30.81 3.44 20.20
CA LEU A 202 31.62 4.46 19.51
C LEU A 202 31.32 5.88 20.01
N GLN A 203 30.07 6.15 20.41
CA GLN A 203 29.68 7.45 20.95
C GLN A 203 30.28 7.67 22.33
N ALA A 204 30.21 6.64 23.18
CA ALA A 204 30.77 6.66 24.53
C ALA A 204 32.30 6.77 24.53
N SER A 205 32.98 6.21 23.52
CA SER A 205 34.44 6.29 23.40
C SER A 205 34.94 7.59 22.75
N GLY A 206 34.04 8.47 22.28
CA GLY A 206 34.39 9.68 21.54
C GLY A 206 34.91 9.45 20.12
N ALA A 207 34.92 8.20 19.64
CA ALA A 207 35.38 7.85 18.29
C ALA A 207 34.44 8.36 17.19
N LEU A 208 33.19 8.70 17.52
CA LEU A 208 32.23 9.32 16.59
C LEU A 208 32.40 10.84 16.42
N SER A 209 33.25 11.49 17.22
CA SER A 209 33.46 12.95 17.17
C SER A 209 34.77 13.36 16.49
N GLN A 210 35.46 12.43 15.81
CA GLN A 210 36.75 12.67 15.15
C GLN A 210 36.66 12.85 13.62
N GLU A 211 35.49 13.23 13.08
CA GLU A 211 35.36 13.75 11.70
C GLU A 211 35.03 15.24 11.69
#